data_AF-A0A0D6XAL6-F1
#
_entry.id   AF-A0A0D6XAL6-F1
#
_cell.length_a   1.000
_cell.length_b   1.000
_cell.length_c   1.000
_cell.angle_alpha   90.00
_cell.angle_beta   90.00
_cell.angle_gamma   90.00
#
_symmetry.space_group_name_H-M   'P 1'
#
loop_
_entity.id
_entity.type
_entity.pdbx_description
1 polymer ?
#
loop_
_entity_poly.entity_id
_entity_poly.type
_entity_poly.pdbx_seq_one_letter_code
_entity_poly.pdbx_strand_id
1 'polypeptide(L)'
;MNYLFLKEGKLEELRGLYKEGRTQIPLQFLVGEAGSPVAFEVYAAGDGGLLEELKGALEAPLYPLALGPAYALAWAEEVALGEGRLEEGWEGPGLGWWRVEDLSLKEVPLGTRIYRDRFPVDLAPDRTPTRVEELALEARGEPIPVAYRGRVLVVDGVGVGVVQV
;
A
#
# COMPACT_ATOMS: atom_id res chain seq x y z
N MET A 1 -0.02 1.89 -21.27
CA MET A 1 -0.90 1.19 -20.31
C MET A 1 -0.03 0.16 -19.60
N ASN A 2 0.48 0.50 -18.40
CA ASN A 2 1.32 -0.41 -17.62
C ASN A 2 0.40 -1.23 -16.73
N TYR A 3 0.16 -2.48 -17.13
CA TYR A 3 -0.46 -3.45 -16.24
C TYR A 3 0.64 -4.01 -15.35
N LEU A 4 0.43 -3.99 -14.03
CA LEU A 4 1.20 -4.81 -13.10
C LEU A 4 1.09 -6.26 -13.60
N PHE A 5 2.18 -6.80 -14.14
CA PHE A 5 2.27 -8.20 -14.52
C PHE A 5 2.23 -9.04 -13.24
N LEU A 6 1.02 -9.36 -12.77
CA LEU A 6 0.80 -10.36 -11.75
C LEU A 6 1.08 -11.73 -12.39
N LYS A 7 2.33 -12.20 -12.26
CA LYS A 7 2.69 -13.55 -12.68
C LYS A 7 2.03 -14.57 -11.75
N GLU A 8 1.37 -15.56 -12.35
CA GLU A 8 0.87 -16.74 -11.63
C GLU A 8 2.05 -17.60 -11.19
N GLY A 9 2.35 -17.60 -9.88
CA GLY A 9 3.45 -18.40 -9.30
C GLY A 9 3.17 -19.90 -9.33
N LYS A 10 3.32 -20.54 -10.49
CA LYS A 10 3.20 -22.00 -10.62
C LYS A 10 4.42 -22.69 -10.03
N LEU A 11 4.25 -23.94 -9.61
CA LEU A 11 5.29 -24.71 -8.92
C LEU A 11 6.54 -24.91 -9.78
N GLU A 12 6.41 -24.91 -11.11
CA GLU A 12 7.55 -24.92 -12.04
C GLU A 12 8.30 -23.58 -12.08
N GLU A 13 7.60 -22.44 -11.95
CA GLU A 13 8.23 -21.11 -11.88
C GLU A 13 9.07 -20.97 -10.61
N LEU A 14 8.54 -21.43 -9.47
CA LEU A 14 9.24 -21.43 -8.18
C LEU A 14 10.48 -22.32 -8.19
N ARG A 15 10.47 -23.39 -9.00
CA ARG A 15 11.59 -24.35 -9.14
C ARG A 15 12.60 -23.95 -10.22
N GLY A 16 12.36 -22.87 -10.96
CA GLY A 16 13.27 -22.39 -12.01
C GLY A 16 13.41 -23.33 -13.22
N LEU A 17 12.51 -24.29 -13.40
CA LEU A 17 12.58 -25.31 -14.44
C LEU A 17 11.83 -24.87 -15.71
N TYR A 18 12.33 -23.84 -16.39
CA TYR A 18 11.83 -23.47 -17.72
C TYR A 18 12.55 -24.25 -18.82
N LYS A 19 11.81 -25.02 -19.62
CA LYS A 19 12.32 -25.76 -20.80
C LYS A 19 12.64 -24.85 -21.99
N GLU A 20 11.97 -23.70 -22.08
CA GLU A 20 12.16 -22.71 -23.14
C GLU A 20 12.92 -21.53 -22.53
N GLY A 21 14.16 -21.32 -22.96
CA GLY A 21 15.05 -20.31 -22.40
C GLY A 21 14.37 -18.96 -22.18
N ARG A 22 14.63 -18.35 -21.01
CA ARG A 22 14.03 -17.06 -20.62
C ARG A 22 14.29 -16.01 -21.71
N THR A 23 13.22 -15.46 -22.29
CA THR A 23 13.25 -14.06 -22.74
C THR A 23 13.61 -13.23 -21.51
N GLN A 24 14.77 -12.58 -21.50
CA GLN A 24 15.09 -11.60 -20.47
C GLN A 24 14.07 -10.47 -20.60
N ILE A 25 13.03 -10.52 -19.77
CA ILE A 25 12.09 -9.41 -19.66
C ILE A 25 12.84 -8.33 -18.89
N PRO A 26 13.13 -7.16 -19.48
CA PRO A 26 13.74 -6.07 -18.74
C PRO A 26 12.81 -5.70 -17.58
N LEU A 27 13.37 -5.71 -16.37
CA LEU A 27 12.67 -5.34 -15.14
C LEU A 27 13.10 -3.93 -14.74
N GLN A 28 12.16 -3.13 -14.29
CA GLN A 28 12.41 -1.84 -13.66
C GLN A 28 12.05 -1.96 -12.19
N PHE A 29 13.00 -1.58 -11.32
CA PHE A 29 12.82 -1.61 -9.87
C PHE A 29 12.67 -0.19 -9.33
N LEU A 30 11.85 -0.06 -8.29
CA LEU A 30 11.88 1.14 -7.44
C LEU A 30 13.13 1.07 -6.56
N VAL A 31 13.86 2.17 -6.52
CA VAL A 31 15.05 2.34 -5.67
C VAL A 31 14.86 3.63 -4.90
N GLY A 32 15.19 3.63 -3.62
CA GLY A 32 15.15 4.83 -2.79
C GLY A 32 16.18 5.86 -3.25
N GLU A 33 16.03 7.08 -2.76
CA GLU A 33 16.94 8.18 -3.10
C GLU A 33 18.38 7.81 -2.73
N ALA A 34 19.33 8.21 -3.60
CA ALA A 34 20.76 7.90 -3.45
C ALA A 34 21.08 6.40 -3.30
N GLY A 35 20.20 5.50 -3.76
CA GLY A 35 20.39 4.06 -3.66
C GLY A 35 19.98 3.47 -2.31
N SER A 36 19.24 4.21 -1.49
CA SER A 36 18.67 3.70 -0.24
C SER A 36 17.61 2.63 -0.51
N PRO A 37 17.27 1.80 0.49
CA PRO A 37 16.06 1.00 0.46
C PRO A 37 14.82 1.87 0.24
N VAL A 38 13.80 1.30 -0.40
CA VAL A 38 12.46 1.88 -0.41
C VAL A 38 11.79 1.52 0.92
N ALA A 39 11.26 2.52 1.61
CA ALA A 39 10.56 2.34 2.88
C ALA A 39 9.11 2.81 2.74
N PHE A 40 8.22 2.13 3.46
CA PHE A 40 6.80 2.45 3.51
C PHE A 40 6.33 2.37 4.96
N GLU A 41 5.46 3.29 5.34
CA GLU A 41 4.69 3.19 6.57
C GLU A 41 3.35 2.54 6.24
N VAL A 42 2.99 1.48 6.96
CA VAL A 42 1.79 0.67 6.69
C VAL A 42 0.92 0.65 7.92
N TYR A 43 -0.31 1.12 7.76
CA TYR A 43 -1.34 1.07 8.78
C TYR A 43 -2.34 -0.04 8.43
N ALA A 44 -2.59 -0.94 9.38
CA ALA A 44 -3.58 -2.00 9.26
C ALA A 44 -4.52 -1.99 10.46
N ALA A 45 -5.81 -2.24 10.22
CA ALA A 45 -6.83 -2.30 11.25
C ALA A 45 -7.68 -3.57 11.06
N GLY A 46 -8.09 -4.19 12.17
CA GLY A 46 -8.80 -5.47 12.16
C GLY A 46 -9.15 -5.94 13.56
N ASP A 47 -9.58 -7.20 13.66
CA ASP A 47 -9.79 -7.85 14.95
C ASP A 47 -8.48 -7.91 15.75
N GLY A 48 -8.56 -7.66 17.06
CA GLY A 48 -7.38 -7.59 17.92
C GLY A 48 -6.56 -8.88 17.95
N GLY A 49 -7.21 -10.05 17.94
CA GLY A 49 -6.52 -11.33 17.89
C GLY A 49 -5.77 -11.53 16.57
N LEU A 50 -6.39 -11.14 15.46
CA LEU A 50 -5.77 -11.19 14.13
C LEU A 50 -4.58 -10.23 14.01
N LEU A 51 -4.68 -9.02 14.58
CA LEU A 51 -3.60 -8.05 14.56
C LEU A 51 -2.40 -8.49 15.42
N GLU A 52 -2.64 -9.14 16.56
CA GLU A 52 -1.59 -9.75 17.39
C GLU A 52 -0.86 -10.88 16.64
N GLU A 53 -1.61 -11.76 15.98
CA GLU A 53 -1.02 -12.81 15.12
C GLU A 53 -0.20 -12.21 13.97
N LEU A 54 -0.73 -11.17 13.32
CA LEU A 54 -0.03 -10.47 12.24
C LEU A 54 1.27 -9.82 12.75
N LYS A 55 1.23 -9.13 13.89
CA LYS A 55 2.42 -8.54 14.52
C LYS A 55 3.49 -9.61 14.76
N GLY A 56 3.12 -10.73 15.37
CA GLY A 56 4.05 -11.84 15.62
C GLY A 56 4.64 -12.41 14.32
N ALA A 57 3.83 -12.52 13.27
CA ALA A 57 4.29 -12.96 11.96
C ALA A 57 5.23 -11.96 11.26
N LEU A 58 5.09 -10.66 11.51
CA LEU A 58 5.98 -9.63 10.96
C LEU A 58 7.30 -9.54 11.73
N GLU A 59 7.27 -9.74 13.05
CA GLU A 59 8.48 -9.74 13.90
C GLU A 59 9.32 -11.02 13.71
N ALA A 60 8.68 -12.16 13.44
CA ALA A 60 9.34 -13.45 13.24
C ALA A 60 8.75 -14.19 12.02
N PRO A 61 9.01 -13.70 10.79
CA PRO A 61 8.37 -14.23 9.61
C PRO A 61 8.88 -15.64 9.26
N LEU A 62 7.96 -16.56 9.01
CA LEU A 62 8.26 -17.94 8.58
C LEU A 62 8.92 -17.99 7.19
N TYR A 63 8.66 -16.99 6.35
CA TYR A 63 9.23 -16.81 5.03
C TYR A 63 9.75 -15.38 4.88
N PRO A 64 10.83 -15.13 4.11
CA PRO A 64 11.30 -13.77 3.89
C PRO A 64 10.20 -12.85 3.36
N LEU A 65 10.10 -11.65 3.93
CA LEU A 65 9.22 -10.61 3.41
C LEU A 65 9.77 -10.11 2.07
N ALA A 66 8.88 -9.64 1.19
CA ALA A 66 9.26 -9.12 -0.12
C ALA A 66 8.33 -8.01 -0.60
N LEU A 67 8.90 -7.02 -1.29
CA LEU A 67 8.17 -5.92 -1.94
C LEU A 67 7.81 -6.32 -3.38
N GLY A 68 6.77 -7.14 -3.54
CA GLY A 68 6.32 -7.64 -4.84
C GLY A 68 6.94 -9.02 -5.16
N PRO A 69 7.98 -9.11 -6.02
CA PRO A 69 8.58 -10.40 -6.35
C PRO A 69 9.49 -10.94 -5.24
N ALA A 70 9.64 -12.26 -5.16
CA ALA A 70 10.42 -12.96 -4.13
C ALA A 70 11.92 -12.61 -4.05
N TYR A 71 12.48 -11.95 -5.08
CA TYR A 71 13.87 -11.48 -5.10
C TYR A 71 14.03 -10.01 -4.67
N ALA A 72 12.93 -9.28 -4.41
CA ALA A 72 12.94 -7.95 -3.82
C ALA A 72 12.70 -8.07 -2.31
N LEU A 73 13.70 -8.58 -1.59
CA LEU A 73 13.61 -8.86 -0.16
C LEU A 73 13.31 -7.60 0.65
N ALA A 74 12.55 -7.77 1.73
CA ALA A 74 12.11 -6.71 2.62
C ALA A 74 12.24 -7.16 4.08
N TRP A 75 12.08 -6.20 4.99
CA TRP A 75 11.95 -6.44 6.42
C TRP A 75 10.95 -5.44 7.00
N ALA A 76 10.46 -5.71 8.20
CA ALA A 76 9.59 -4.81 8.94
C ALA A 76 10.39 -4.22 10.11
N GLU A 77 10.19 -2.92 10.35
CA GLU A 77 10.73 -2.20 11.51
C GLU A 77 9.56 -1.60 12.29
N GLU A 78 9.77 -1.32 13.58
CA GLU A 78 8.83 -0.57 14.43
C GLU A 78 7.39 -1.13 14.44
N VAL A 79 7.26 -2.46 14.36
CA VAL A 79 5.94 -3.13 14.36
C VAL A 79 5.27 -2.96 15.72
N ALA A 80 4.27 -2.09 15.77
CA ALA A 80 3.53 -1.77 16.99
C ALA A 80 2.02 -1.98 16.80
N LEU A 81 1.36 -2.34 17.90
CA LEU A 81 -0.09 -2.27 17.99
C LEU A 81 -0.47 -0.93 18.61
N GLY A 82 -1.49 -0.31 18.03
CA GLY A 82 -2.05 0.95 18.50
C GLY A 82 -3.56 0.90 18.52
N GLU A 83 -4.15 1.90 19.17
CA GLU A 83 -5.59 2.13 19.10
C GLU A 83 -5.89 3.01 17.89
N GLY A 84 -6.78 2.51 17.03
CA GLY A 84 -7.33 3.26 15.91
C GLY A 84 -8.85 3.26 15.99
N ARG A 85 -9.49 4.29 15.47
CA ARG A 85 -10.95 4.33 15.34
C ARG A 85 -11.36 4.55 13.90
N LEU A 86 -12.43 3.89 13.49
CA LEU A 86 -13.05 4.14 12.19
C LEU A 86 -14.05 5.28 12.34
N GLU A 87 -13.92 6.29 11.49
CA GLU A 87 -14.84 7.42 11.41
C GLU A 87 -15.51 7.50 10.04
N GLU A 88 -16.75 7.97 10.00
CA GLU A 88 -17.45 8.32 8.77
C GLU A 88 -17.13 9.79 8.44
N GLY A 89 -16.25 9.97 7.45
CA GLY A 89 -15.70 11.27 7.10
C GLY A 89 -14.56 11.72 8.03
N TRP A 90 -13.77 12.67 7.55
CA TRP A 90 -12.67 13.26 8.29
C TRP A 90 -12.40 14.69 7.83
N GLU A 91 -12.13 15.59 8.76
CA GLU A 91 -11.64 16.93 8.46
C GLU A 91 -10.45 17.24 9.36
N GLY A 92 -9.27 17.40 8.76
CA GLY A 92 -8.03 17.59 9.50
C GLY A 92 -6.81 17.11 8.72
N PRO A 93 -5.68 16.85 9.39
CA PRO A 93 -4.50 16.26 8.78
C PRO A 93 -4.81 14.86 8.25
N GLY A 94 -4.42 14.60 7.01
CA GLY A 94 -4.65 13.34 6.31
C GLY A 94 -3.37 12.79 5.68
N LEU A 95 -3.15 11.49 5.84
CA LEU A 95 -2.02 10.73 5.32
C LEU A 95 -2.51 9.60 4.39
N GLY A 96 -1.68 9.18 3.43
CA GLY A 96 -1.94 7.99 2.62
C GLY A 96 -2.81 8.25 1.39
N TRP A 97 -3.40 7.18 0.85
CA TRP A 97 -4.20 7.21 -0.38
C TRP A 97 -5.64 7.61 -0.11
N TRP A 98 -6.22 8.44 -0.96
CA TRP A 98 -7.58 8.95 -0.81
C TRP A 98 -8.37 8.79 -2.10
N ARG A 99 -9.63 8.36 -2.04
CA ARG A 99 -10.52 8.39 -3.21
C ARG A 99 -10.74 9.82 -3.64
N VAL A 100 -10.42 10.14 -4.90
CA VAL A 100 -10.50 11.52 -5.42
C VAL A 100 -11.94 12.06 -5.38
N GLU A 101 -12.94 11.21 -5.59
CA GLU A 101 -14.37 11.62 -5.59
C GLU A 101 -14.89 12.07 -4.21
N ASP A 102 -14.25 11.59 -3.14
CA ASP A 102 -14.62 11.88 -1.75
C ASP A 102 -13.68 12.90 -1.09
N LEU A 103 -12.58 13.24 -1.77
CA LEU A 103 -11.52 14.10 -1.24
C LEU A 103 -11.69 15.56 -1.68
N SER A 104 -11.74 16.44 -0.68
CA SER A 104 -11.57 17.88 -0.85
C SER A 104 -10.28 18.32 -0.16
N LEU A 105 -9.35 18.88 -0.93
CA LEU A 105 -8.12 19.43 -0.38
C LEU A 105 -8.36 20.86 0.11
N LYS A 106 -8.05 21.14 1.38
CA LYS A 106 -8.19 22.48 1.99
C LYS A 106 -6.80 23.05 2.21
N GLU A 107 -6.56 24.31 1.80
CA GLU A 107 -5.35 25.07 2.15
C GLU A 107 -4.02 24.30 1.98
N VAL A 108 -3.86 23.62 0.83
CA VAL A 108 -2.69 22.78 0.57
C VAL A 108 -1.40 23.61 0.66
N PRO A 109 -0.42 23.21 1.50
CA PRO A 109 0.84 23.93 1.62
C PRO A 109 1.55 24.14 0.28
N LEU A 110 2.29 25.24 0.17
CA LEU A 110 3.06 25.53 -1.05
C LEU A 110 4.16 24.47 -1.23
N GLY A 111 4.19 23.83 -2.40
CA GLY A 111 5.19 22.81 -2.74
C GLY A 111 4.76 21.37 -2.46
N THR A 112 3.59 21.14 -1.88
CA THR A 112 2.96 19.82 -1.77
C THR A 112 2.77 19.21 -3.16
N ARG A 113 3.12 17.93 -3.31
CA ARG A 113 2.97 17.21 -4.58
C ARG A 113 1.93 16.12 -4.45
N ILE A 114 0.77 16.36 -5.02
CA ILE A 114 -0.30 15.37 -5.05
C ILE A 114 -0.14 14.50 -6.31
N TYR A 115 0.16 13.22 -6.09
CA TYR A 115 0.09 12.20 -7.12
C TYR A 115 -1.35 11.72 -7.28
N ARG A 116 -1.81 11.53 -8.52
CA ARG A 116 -3.13 10.99 -8.84
C ARG A 116 -2.99 9.90 -9.89
N ASP A 117 -3.60 8.76 -9.65
CA ASP A 117 -3.62 7.66 -10.62
C ASP A 117 -4.81 6.73 -10.36
N ARG A 118 -5.08 5.86 -11.32
CA ARG A 118 -6.15 4.86 -11.23
C ARG A 118 -5.59 3.55 -10.70
N PHE A 119 -6.12 3.11 -9.57
CA PHE A 119 -5.71 1.87 -8.93
C PHE A 119 -6.85 0.85 -8.90
N PRO A 120 -6.55 -0.46 -9.07
CA PRO A 120 -7.51 -1.49 -8.75
C PRO A 120 -7.73 -1.50 -7.23
N VAL A 121 -8.98 -1.25 -6.83
CA VAL A 121 -9.41 -1.18 -5.42
C VAL A 121 -10.25 -2.40 -5.02
N ASP A 122 -10.46 -3.31 -5.95
CA ASP A 122 -11.13 -4.59 -5.68
C ASP A 122 -10.64 -5.61 -6.71
N LEU A 123 -10.41 -6.83 -6.24
CA LEU A 123 -9.83 -7.92 -7.02
C LEU A 123 -10.69 -9.17 -6.84
N ALA A 124 -11.02 -9.83 -7.95
CA ALA A 124 -11.61 -11.16 -7.92
C ALA A 124 -10.60 -12.22 -7.40
N PRO A 125 -11.05 -13.44 -7.05
CA PRO A 125 -10.14 -14.49 -6.55
C PRO A 125 -8.99 -14.87 -7.51
N ASP A 126 -9.19 -14.65 -8.81
CA ASP A 126 -8.19 -14.82 -9.86
C ASP A 126 -7.27 -13.59 -10.03
N ARG A 127 -7.38 -12.60 -9.13
CA ARG A 127 -6.67 -11.32 -9.13
C ARG A 127 -7.03 -10.38 -10.29
N THR A 128 -8.13 -10.64 -10.99
CA THR A 128 -8.64 -9.72 -12.00
C THR A 128 -9.26 -8.49 -11.31
N PRO A 129 -8.89 -7.25 -11.72
CA PRO A 129 -9.56 -6.05 -11.19
C PRO A 129 -11.05 -6.02 -11.48
N THR A 130 -11.87 -5.96 -10.43
CA THR A 130 -13.33 -5.82 -10.53
C THR A 130 -13.77 -4.36 -10.42
N ARG A 131 -12.99 -3.53 -9.70
CA ARG A 131 -13.22 -2.09 -9.57
C ARG A 131 -11.91 -1.32 -9.61
N VAL A 132 -11.93 -0.18 -10.31
CA VAL A 132 -10.79 0.73 -10.46
C VAL A 132 -11.25 2.15 -10.14
N GLU A 133 -10.61 2.77 -9.16
CA GLU A 133 -10.92 4.12 -8.69
C GLU A 133 -9.70 5.03 -8.87
N GLU A 134 -9.95 6.34 -8.99
CA GLU A 134 -8.88 7.33 -8.97
C GLU A 134 -8.52 7.65 -7.52
N LEU A 135 -7.25 7.43 -7.17
CA LEU A 135 -6.72 7.71 -5.84
C LEU A 135 -5.72 8.86 -5.90
N ALA A 136 -5.65 9.64 -4.83
CA ALA A 136 -4.68 10.70 -4.61
C ALA A 136 -3.82 10.42 -3.38
N LEU A 137 -2.53 10.75 -3.44
CA LEU A 137 -1.58 10.64 -2.35
C LEU A 137 -0.62 11.84 -2.37
N GLU A 138 -0.21 12.31 -1.20
CA GLU A 138 0.94 13.22 -1.09
C GLU A 138 2.25 12.45 -1.31
N ALA A 139 3.04 12.85 -2.31
CA ALA A 139 4.14 12.06 -2.85
C ALA A 139 5.32 11.85 -1.89
N ARG A 140 5.43 12.64 -0.83
CA ARG A 140 6.45 12.51 0.22
C ARG A 140 5.93 11.78 1.45
N GLY A 141 4.64 11.45 1.48
CA GLY A 141 4.00 10.87 2.67
C GLY A 141 3.86 11.86 3.81
N GLU A 142 3.78 13.17 3.52
CA GLU A 142 3.53 14.17 4.56
C GLU A 142 2.02 14.34 4.80
N PRO A 143 1.56 14.49 6.07
CA PRO A 143 0.17 14.80 6.35
C PRO A 143 -0.25 16.13 5.72
N ILE A 144 -1.38 16.15 5.03
CA ILE A 144 -1.95 17.36 4.39
C ILE A 144 -3.35 17.65 4.92
N PRO A 145 -3.81 18.91 4.95
CA PRO A 145 -5.16 19.20 5.37
C PRO A 145 -6.17 18.69 4.33
N VAL A 146 -7.05 17.80 4.76
CA VAL A 146 -8.09 17.18 3.92
C VAL A 146 -9.46 17.34 4.56
N ALA A 147 -10.48 17.36 3.71
CA ALA A 147 -11.84 17.00 4.08
C ALA A 147 -12.24 15.81 3.21
N TYR A 148 -12.54 14.68 3.86
CA TYR A 148 -12.89 13.43 3.21
C TYR A 148 -14.25 12.96 3.67
N ARG A 149 -15.06 12.40 2.76
CA ARG A 149 -16.44 11.98 3.06
C ARG A 149 -16.62 10.48 3.27
N GLY A 150 -15.65 9.66 2.88
CA GLY A 150 -15.69 8.22 3.08
C GLY A 150 -15.21 7.80 4.47
N ARG A 151 -15.19 6.49 4.73
CA ARG A 151 -14.60 5.92 5.95
C ARG A 151 -13.09 6.15 6.02
N VAL A 152 -12.62 6.48 7.22
CA VAL A 152 -11.20 6.77 7.50
C VAL A 152 -10.76 6.03 8.75
N LEU A 153 -9.54 5.51 8.74
CA LEU A 153 -8.87 5.05 9.95
C LEU A 153 -8.21 6.25 10.62
N VAL A 154 -8.59 6.57 11.84
CA VAL A 154 -8.01 7.68 12.60
C VAL A 154 -7.06 7.12 13.65
N VAL A 155 -5.79 7.54 13.57
CA VAL A 155 -4.71 7.18 14.50
C VAL A 155 -4.04 8.47 14.96
N ASP A 156 -3.89 8.65 16.28
CA ASP A 156 -3.22 9.81 16.89
C ASP A 156 -3.67 11.18 16.34
N GLY A 157 -4.96 11.30 16.00
CA GLY A 157 -5.54 12.55 15.48
C GLY A 157 -5.20 12.84 14.01
N VAL A 158 -4.69 11.86 13.27
CA VAL A 158 -4.46 11.91 11.82
C VAL A 158 -5.39 10.92 11.13
N GLY A 159 -6.03 11.35 10.05
CA GLY A 159 -6.80 10.47 9.19
C GLY A 159 -5.86 9.73 8.24
N VAL A 160 -5.86 8.40 8.29
CA VAL A 160 -5.12 7.54 7.36
C VAL A 160 -6.12 7.04 6.30
N GLY A 161 -5.80 7.32 5.04
CA GLY A 161 -6.66 7.13 3.88
C GLY A 161 -7.07 5.68 3.56
N VAL A 162 -7.77 5.51 2.43
CA VAL A 162 -8.71 4.43 2.06
C VAL A 162 -8.51 3.12 2.83
N VAL A 163 -9.41 2.90 3.78
CA VAL A 163 -9.66 1.62 4.41
C VAL A 163 -10.57 0.80 3.49
N GLN A 164 -10.07 -0.32 2.97
CA GLN A 164 -10.92 -1.38 2.42
C GLN A 164 -10.63 -2.67 3.16
N VAL A 165 -11.73 -3.36 3.47
CA VAL A 165 -11.79 -4.70 4.08
C VAL A 165 -11.71 -5.74 2.97
#